data_AF-A0A3N9MVS5-F1
#
_entry.id   AF-A0A3N9MVS5-F1
#
_cell.length_a   1.000
_cell.length_b   1.000
_cell.length_c   1.000
_cell.angle_alpha   90.00
_cell.angle_beta   90.00
_cell.angle_gamma   90.00
#
_symmetry.space_group_name_H-M   'P 1'
#
loop_
_entity.id
_entity.type
_entity.pdbx_description
1 polymer ?
#
loop_
_entity_poly.entity_id
_entity_poly.type
_entity_poly.pdbx_seq_one_letter_code
_entity_poly.pdbx_strand_id
1 'polypeptide(L)'
;MEIPNYKNYSLDELKEALYSLDKNIYPDRAIQIENEINNKQNIKNDKFGNKNEIELIKDKAVEYDFNSINIWFLYIIAILQIGGGYLGIITCMQSIFSSINIPTVIITIPFLSLFLFGIYAGILLLEKKSKGINYSIINFGIQIPYFTSPVLSFYFHSGTYIDLSVGIFNFNYNYLLGSSWYFSILNREIPFALGINLIALIIFIILDRISKRNKIGSNS
;
A
#
# COMPACT_ATOMS: atom_id res chain seq x y z
N MET A 1 7.10 44.94 38.35
CA MET A 1 6.76 43.58 37.87
C MET A 1 6.76 43.61 36.36
N GLU A 2 7.54 42.74 35.72
CA GLU A 2 7.48 42.57 34.26
C GLU A 2 6.11 42.01 33.86
N ILE A 3 5.60 42.47 32.72
CA ILE A 3 4.34 41.98 32.15
C ILE A 3 4.65 40.69 31.39
N PRO A 4 4.04 39.54 31.72
CA PRO A 4 4.28 38.29 31.01
C PRO A 4 3.89 38.40 29.53
N ASN A 5 4.71 37.85 28.63
CA ASN A 5 4.41 37.80 27.20
C ASN A 5 3.75 36.46 26.83
N TYR A 6 2.42 36.45 26.76
CA TYR A 6 1.62 35.24 26.52
C TYR A 6 1.76 34.64 25.11
N LYS A 7 2.34 35.35 24.13
CA LYS A 7 2.47 34.85 22.74
C LYS A 7 3.30 33.56 22.63
N ASN A 8 4.30 33.42 23.51
CA ASN A 8 5.23 32.30 23.49
C ASN A 8 4.73 31.08 24.29
N TYR A 9 3.61 31.21 24.99
CA TYR A 9 3.06 30.12 25.80
C TYR A 9 2.38 29.09 24.89
N SER A 10 2.50 27.82 25.27
CA SER A 10 1.71 26.72 24.72
C SER A 10 0.24 26.85 25.13
N LEU A 11 -0.63 26.09 24.45
CA LEU A 11 -2.08 26.13 24.73
C LEU A 11 -2.41 25.69 26.17
N ASP A 12 -1.64 24.74 26.70
CA ASP A 12 -1.85 24.21 28.05
C ASP A 12 -1.35 25.20 29.11
N GLU A 13 -0.19 25.82 28.89
CA GLU A 13 0.32 26.89 29.75
C GLU A 13 -0.60 28.12 29.78
N LEU A 14 -1.25 28.47 28.66
CA LEU A 14 -2.23 29.55 28.62
C LEU A 14 -3.49 29.22 29.43
N LYS A 15 -3.98 27.97 29.36
CA LYS A 15 -5.14 27.54 30.15
C LYS A 15 -4.84 27.51 31.64
N GLU A 16 -3.65 27.04 32.01
CA GLU A 16 -3.18 27.03 33.39
C GLU A 16 -2.99 28.45 33.92
N ALA A 17 -2.41 29.34 33.12
CA ALA A 17 -2.29 30.77 33.44
C ALA A 17 -3.66 31.42 33.64
N LEU A 18 -4.66 31.12 32.78
CA LEU A 18 -6.01 31.64 32.93
C LEU A 18 -6.72 31.10 34.18
N TYR A 19 -6.50 29.82 34.50
CA TYR A 19 -7.11 29.15 35.65
C TYR A 19 -6.57 29.69 37.00
N SER A 20 -5.27 29.97 37.05
CA SER A 20 -4.60 30.50 38.25
C SER A 20 -4.79 32.01 38.48
N LEU A 21 -5.37 32.73 37.50
CA LEU A 21 -5.51 34.18 37.54
C LEU A 21 -6.80 34.61 38.25
N ASP A 22 -6.70 35.51 39.24
CA ASP A 22 -7.87 36.19 39.78
C ASP A 22 -8.37 37.26 38.80
N LYS A 23 -9.46 36.94 38.11
CA LYS A 23 -10.08 37.80 37.07
C LYS A 23 -10.62 39.11 37.63
N ASN A 24 -10.93 39.19 38.93
CA ASN A 24 -11.45 40.42 39.54
C ASN A 24 -10.33 41.44 39.81
N ILE A 25 -9.11 40.95 40.06
CA ILE A 25 -7.94 41.79 40.32
C ILE A 25 -7.24 42.18 39.01
N TYR A 26 -7.22 41.29 38.01
CA TYR A 26 -6.49 41.49 36.75
C TYR A 26 -7.32 41.18 35.49
N PRO A 27 -8.39 41.95 35.22
CA PRO A 27 -9.30 41.70 34.10
C PRO A 27 -8.60 41.80 32.73
N ASP A 28 -7.70 42.76 32.54
CA ASP A 28 -6.99 42.97 31.27
C ASP A 28 -6.10 41.78 30.89
N ARG A 29 -5.51 41.11 31.89
CA ARG A 29 -4.68 39.92 31.65
C ARG A 29 -5.52 38.71 31.27
N ALA A 30 -6.69 38.56 31.88
CA ALA A 30 -7.63 37.50 31.53
C ALA A 30 -8.05 37.60 30.06
N ILE A 31 -8.37 38.82 29.60
CA ILE A 31 -8.74 39.09 28.20
C ILE A 31 -7.60 38.76 27.24
N GLN A 32 -6.36 39.14 27.57
CA GLN A 32 -5.19 38.84 26.72
C GLN A 32 -4.95 37.34 26.57
N ILE A 33 -5.05 36.58 27.66
CA ILE A 33 -4.87 35.12 27.64
C ILE A 33 -6.01 34.46 26.85
N GLU A 34 -7.27 34.88 27.07
CA GLU A 34 -8.42 34.35 26.33
C GLU A 34 -8.31 34.61 24.82
N ASN A 35 -7.87 35.81 24.41
CA ASN A 35 -7.61 36.12 23.00
C ASN A 35 -6.53 35.23 22.39
N GLU A 36 -5.43 34.98 23.11
CA GLU A 36 -4.34 34.14 22.60
C GLU A 36 -4.73 32.66 22.53
N ILE A 37 -5.54 32.16 23.49
CA ILE A 37 -6.13 30.82 23.42
C ILE A 37 -6.98 30.69 22.15
N ASN A 38 -7.87 31.65 21.90
CA ASN A 38 -8.75 31.64 20.72
C ASN A 38 -7.94 31.67 19.43
N ASN A 39 -6.90 32.51 19.34
CA ASN A 39 -6.00 32.57 18.18
C ASN A 39 -5.31 31.23 17.91
N LYS A 40 -4.75 30.58 18.93
CA LYS A 40 -4.06 29.29 18.78
C LYS A 40 -5.03 28.14 18.46
N GLN A 41 -6.26 28.18 18.98
CA GLN A 41 -7.30 27.21 18.61
C GLN A 41 -7.73 27.36 17.15
N ASN A 42 -7.93 28.60 16.68
CA ASN A 42 -8.27 28.87 15.28
C ASN A 42 -7.17 28.39 14.33
N ILE A 43 -5.89 28.67 14.61
CA ILE A 43 -4.75 28.18 13.82
C ILE A 43 -4.69 26.65 13.78
N LYS A 44 -5.00 25.99 14.91
CA LYS A 44 -5.03 24.52 14.99
C LYS A 44 -6.18 23.95 14.16
N ASN A 45 -7.36 24.57 14.22
CA ASN A 45 -8.53 24.18 13.45
C ASN A 45 -8.32 24.38 11.95
N ASP A 46 -7.71 25.49 11.53
CA ASP A 46 -7.37 25.74 10.11
C ASP A 46 -6.36 24.71 9.58
N LYS A 47 -5.33 24.38 10.36
CA LYS A 47 -4.35 23.34 9.96
C LYS A 47 -4.98 21.95 9.86
N PHE A 48 -5.91 21.63 10.76
CA PHE A 48 -6.60 20.33 10.73
C PHE A 48 -7.64 20.26 9.60
N GLY A 49 -8.38 21.35 9.36
CA GLY A 49 -9.31 21.48 8.24
C GLY A 49 -8.61 21.33 6.90
N ASN A 50 -7.47 22.02 6.73
CA ASN A 50 -6.70 21.97 5.49
C ASN A 50 -6.05 20.59 5.26
N LYS A 51 -5.61 19.88 6.31
CA LYS A 51 -5.10 18.50 6.18
C LYS A 51 -6.19 17.52 5.73
N ASN A 52 -7.38 17.63 6.31
CA ASN A 52 -8.53 16.79 5.95
C ASN A 52 -9.02 17.09 4.53
N GLU A 53 -9.05 18.36 4.12
CA GLU A 53 -9.36 18.76 2.74
C GLU A 53 -8.33 18.26 1.75
N ILE A 54 -7.03 18.32 2.07
CA ILE A 54 -5.97 17.79 1.20
C ILE A 54 -6.04 16.26 1.09
N GLU A 55 -6.36 15.53 2.16
CA GLU A 55 -6.62 14.09 2.09
C GLU A 55 -7.88 13.77 1.28
N LEU A 56 -8.95 14.56 1.44
CA LEU A 56 -10.20 14.43 0.67
C LEU A 56 -10.00 14.72 -0.83
N ILE A 57 -9.18 15.73 -1.17
CA ILE A 57 -8.83 16.08 -2.55
C ILE A 57 -7.91 15.01 -3.16
N LYS A 58 -7.00 14.43 -2.37
CA LYS A 58 -6.15 13.31 -2.82
C LYS A 58 -6.95 12.02 -3.07
N ASP A 59 -7.98 11.75 -2.28
CA ASP A 59 -8.87 10.61 -2.51
C ASP A 59 -9.81 10.83 -3.71
N LYS A 60 -10.11 12.08 -4.07
CA LYS A 60 -10.85 12.44 -5.29
C LYS A 60 -10.05 12.31 -6.60
N ALA A 61 -8.76 11.99 -6.56
CA ALA A 61 -7.89 12.14 -7.74
C ALA A 61 -8.10 11.12 -8.86
N VAL A 62 -8.78 9.99 -8.64
CA VAL A 62 -9.24 9.08 -9.71
C VAL A 62 -10.45 8.33 -9.20
N GLU A 63 -11.64 8.64 -9.70
CA GLU A 63 -12.84 7.85 -9.43
C GLU A 63 -13.12 6.92 -10.62
N TYR A 64 -13.39 5.64 -10.32
CA TYR A 64 -13.71 4.64 -11.34
C TYR A 64 -15.21 4.39 -11.35
N ASP A 65 -15.82 4.40 -12.53
CA ASP A 65 -17.19 3.92 -12.69
C ASP A 65 -17.21 2.38 -12.59
N PHE A 66 -17.40 1.85 -11.37
CA PHE A 66 -17.51 0.42 -11.13
C PHE A 66 -18.76 -0.23 -11.75
N ASN A 67 -19.79 0.54 -12.10
CA ASN A 67 -21.00 -0.02 -12.72
C ASN A 67 -20.77 -0.43 -14.18
N SER A 68 -19.80 0.19 -14.84
CA SER A 68 -19.37 -0.17 -16.20
C SER A 68 -18.48 -1.42 -16.27
N ILE A 69 -17.97 -1.90 -15.12
CA ILE A 69 -17.03 -3.02 -15.03
C ILE A 69 -17.80 -4.30 -14.72
N ASN A 70 -17.41 -5.42 -15.34
CA ASN A 70 -17.94 -6.73 -14.98
C ASN A 70 -17.56 -7.07 -13.53
N ILE A 71 -18.56 -7.09 -12.64
CA ILE A 71 -18.36 -7.29 -11.20
C ILE A 71 -17.77 -8.68 -10.87
N TRP A 72 -18.15 -9.71 -11.61
CA TRP A 72 -17.63 -11.07 -11.40
C TRP A 72 -16.14 -11.17 -11.69
N PHE A 73 -15.67 -10.44 -12.70
CA PHE A 73 -14.24 -10.37 -13.02
C PHE A 73 -13.45 -9.75 -11.86
N LEU A 74 -13.94 -8.67 -11.25
CA LEU A 74 -13.32 -8.05 -10.08
C LEU A 74 -13.28 -8.99 -8.87
N TYR A 75 -14.36 -9.76 -8.65
CA TYR A 75 -14.39 -10.76 -7.58
C TYR A 75 -13.41 -11.90 -7.81
N ILE A 76 -13.30 -12.43 -9.03
CA ILE A 76 -12.30 -13.45 -9.36
C ILE A 76 -10.90 -12.94 -9.07
N ILE A 77 -10.58 -11.72 -9.50
CA ILE A 77 -9.27 -11.11 -9.23
C ILE A 77 -9.01 -10.97 -7.73
N ALA A 78 -9.97 -10.43 -7.00
CA ALA A 78 -9.83 -10.23 -5.56
C ALA A 78 -9.63 -11.56 -4.82
N ILE A 79 -10.38 -12.61 -5.18
CA ILE A 79 -10.23 -13.95 -4.62
C ILE A 79 -8.85 -14.52 -4.93
N LEU A 80 -8.37 -14.38 -6.17
CA LEU A 80 -7.03 -14.82 -6.56
C LEU A 80 -5.94 -14.10 -5.74
N GLN A 81 -6.05 -12.79 -5.54
CA GLN A 81 -5.09 -12.02 -4.75
C GLN A 81 -5.12 -12.37 -3.26
N ILE A 82 -6.32 -12.47 -2.67
CA ILE A 82 -6.48 -12.76 -1.24
C ILE A 82 -6.07 -14.20 -0.95
N GLY A 83 -6.61 -15.17 -1.71
CA GLY A 83 -6.30 -16.59 -1.56
C GLY A 83 -4.83 -16.87 -1.87
N GLY A 84 -4.31 -16.30 -2.95
CA GLY A 84 -2.90 -16.37 -3.31
C GLY A 84 -1.99 -15.78 -2.25
N GLY A 85 -2.32 -14.60 -1.72
CA GLY A 85 -1.52 -13.95 -0.68
C GLY A 85 -1.52 -14.73 0.62
N TYR A 86 -2.67 -15.30 1.01
CA TYR A 86 -2.77 -16.17 2.18
C TYR A 86 -1.89 -17.42 2.05
N LEU A 87 -2.00 -18.14 0.93
CA LEU A 87 -1.14 -19.31 0.66
C LEU A 87 0.34 -18.93 0.61
N GLY A 88 0.66 -17.78 0.02
CA GLY A 88 2.00 -17.22 -0.02
C GLY A 88 2.59 -17.00 1.37
N ILE A 89 1.82 -16.36 2.27
CA ILE A 89 2.21 -16.18 3.68
C ILE A 89 2.51 -17.52 4.34
N ILE A 90 1.67 -18.54 4.14
CA ILE A 90 1.91 -19.89 4.67
C ILE A 90 3.26 -20.44 4.18
N THR A 91 3.55 -20.33 2.88
CA THR A 91 4.83 -20.82 2.32
C THR A 91 6.04 -20.02 2.84
N CYS A 92 5.91 -18.71 3.06
CA CYS A 92 6.94 -17.90 3.71
C CYS A 92 7.20 -18.36 5.15
N MET A 93 6.14 -18.57 5.94
CA MET A 93 6.26 -19.06 7.31
C MET A 93 6.91 -20.44 7.36
N GLN A 94 6.50 -21.34 6.45
CA GLN A 94 7.10 -22.67 6.35
C GLN A 94 8.60 -22.59 6.04
N SER A 95 9.05 -21.70 5.16
CA SER A 95 10.47 -21.51 4.85
C SER A 95 11.27 -21.04 6.07
N ILE A 96 10.75 -20.05 6.81
CA ILE A 96 11.38 -19.53 8.04
C ILE A 96 11.50 -20.65 9.09
N PHE A 97 10.44 -21.44 9.31
CA PHE A 97 10.47 -22.51 10.29
C PHE A 97 11.32 -23.71 9.88
N SER A 98 11.42 -23.99 8.57
CA SER A 98 12.24 -25.10 8.06
C SER A 98 13.73 -24.78 8.06
N SER A 99 14.10 -23.50 8.07
CA SER A 99 15.49 -23.05 8.03
C SER A 99 15.63 -21.75 8.81
N ILE A 100 15.72 -21.87 10.13
CA ILE A 100 15.89 -20.75 11.06
C ILE A 100 17.31 -20.19 10.94
N ASN A 101 17.57 -19.49 9.84
CA ASN A 101 18.81 -18.76 9.59
C ASN A 101 18.50 -17.30 9.20
N ILE A 102 19.42 -16.41 9.54
CA ILE A 102 19.26 -14.96 9.32
C ILE A 102 19.06 -14.63 7.83
N PRO A 103 19.82 -15.19 6.87
CA PRO A 103 19.63 -14.89 5.46
C PRO A 103 18.21 -15.22 4.94
N THR A 104 17.67 -16.39 5.29
CA THR A 104 16.31 -16.81 4.91
C THR A 104 15.29 -15.82 5.44
N VAL A 105 15.38 -15.41 6.71
CA VAL A 105 14.45 -14.43 7.29
C VAL A 105 14.51 -13.09 6.56
N ILE A 106 15.72 -12.56 6.34
CA ILE A 106 15.91 -11.28 5.64
C ILE A 106 15.33 -11.32 4.23
N ILE A 107 15.57 -12.41 3.49
CA ILE A 107 15.05 -12.59 2.13
C ILE A 107 13.53 -12.77 2.11
N THR A 108 12.96 -13.44 3.12
CA THR A 108 11.52 -13.76 3.17
C THR A 108 10.66 -12.53 3.48
N ILE A 109 11.15 -11.58 4.28
CA ILE A 109 10.39 -10.38 4.70
C ILE A 109 9.85 -9.56 3.50
N PRO A 110 10.64 -9.26 2.46
CA PRO A 110 10.13 -8.62 1.24
C PRO A 110 8.98 -9.38 0.58
N PHE A 111 9.07 -10.70 0.45
CA PHE A 111 8.00 -11.51 -0.15
C PHE A 111 6.75 -11.56 0.71
N LEU A 112 6.91 -11.63 2.03
CA LEU A 112 5.79 -11.52 2.96
C LEU A 112 5.05 -10.19 2.76
N SER A 113 5.81 -9.10 2.57
CA SER A 113 5.26 -7.77 2.31
C SER A 113 4.52 -7.71 0.96
N LEU A 114 5.03 -8.37 -0.08
CA LEU A 114 4.35 -8.51 -1.36
C LEU A 114 3.03 -9.29 -1.25
N PHE A 115 2.98 -10.38 -0.47
CA PHE A 115 1.76 -11.14 -0.25
C PHE A 115 0.70 -10.36 0.54
N LEU A 116 1.13 -9.62 1.57
CA LEU A 116 0.25 -8.72 2.32
C LEU A 116 -0.28 -7.59 1.43
N PHE A 117 0.57 -7.04 0.55
CA PHE A 117 0.15 -6.05 -0.44
C PHE A 117 -0.90 -6.61 -1.41
N GLY A 118 -0.72 -7.85 -1.88
CA GLY A 118 -1.70 -8.55 -2.70
C GLY A 118 -3.06 -8.69 -2.00
N ILE A 119 -3.08 -9.17 -0.76
CA ILE A 119 -4.31 -9.26 0.06
C ILE A 119 -4.97 -7.89 0.20
N TYR A 120 -4.20 -6.87 0.56
CA TYR A 120 -4.71 -5.51 0.74
C TYR A 120 -5.32 -4.95 -0.55
N ALA A 121 -4.65 -5.13 -1.69
CA ALA A 121 -5.17 -4.73 -3.00
C ALA A 121 -6.49 -5.47 -3.33
N GLY A 122 -6.57 -6.77 -3.06
CA GLY A 122 -7.78 -7.57 -3.25
C GLY A 122 -8.95 -7.11 -2.37
N ILE A 123 -8.70 -6.79 -1.09
CA ILE A 123 -9.73 -6.24 -0.18
C ILE A 123 -10.27 -4.92 -0.72
N LEU A 124 -9.39 -3.98 -1.11
CA LEU A 124 -9.81 -2.71 -1.69
C LEU A 124 -10.61 -2.88 -2.98
N LEU A 125 -10.31 -3.92 -3.77
CA LEU A 125 -11.06 -4.25 -4.98
C LEU A 125 -12.48 -4.74 -4.65
N LEU A 126 -12.66 -5.56 -3.61
CA LEU A 126 -13.98 -5.98 -3.11
C LEU A 126 -14.80 -4.81 -2.57
N GLU A 127 -14.14 -3.89 -1.87
CA GLU A 127 -14.74 -2.66 -1.35
C GLU A 127 -15.04 -1.62 -2.44
N LYS A 128 -14.73 -1.92 -3.72
CA LYS A 128 -14.89 -1.01 -4.86
C LYS A 128 -14.22 0.35 -4.61
N LYS A 129 -13.05 0.34 -3.96
CA LYS A 129 -12.24 1.54 -3.77
C LYS A 129 -11.42 1.80 -5.02
N SER A 130 -11.26 3.06 -5.40
CA SER A 130 -10.51 3.42 -6.61
C SER A 130 -9.05 2.95 -6.56
N LYS A 131 -8.43 3.06 -5.38
CA LYS A 131 -7.09 2.52 -5.10
C LYS A 131 -6.99 1.00 -5.33
N GLY A 132 -8.08 0.24 -5.21
CA GLY A 132 -8.11 -1.20 -5.43
C GLY A 132 -7.68 -1.61 -6.84
N ILE A 133 -8.18 -0.92 -7.87
CA ILE A 133 -7.76 -1.18 -9.26
C ILE A 133 -6.28 -0.84 -9.45
N ASN A 134 -5.84 0.33 -8.98
CA ASN A 134 -4.45 0.78 -9.13
C ASN A 134 -3.46 -0.16 -8.44
N TYR A 135 -3.73 -0.55 -7.19
CA TYR A 135 -2.88 -1.47 -6.44
C TYR A 135 -2.91 -2.89 -7.01
N SER A 136 -4.04 -3.32 -7.57
CA SER A 136 -4.12 -4.60 -8.27
C SER A 136 -3.27 -4.61 -9.54
N ILE A 137 -3.27 -3.53 -10.32
CA ILE A 137 -2.37 -3.37 -11.48
C ILE A 137 -0.90 -3.50 -11.03
N ILE A 138 -0.50 -2.79 -9.98
CA ILE A 138 0.88 -2.88 -9.45
C ILE A 138 1.18 -4.32 -9.01
N ASN A 139 0.28 -4.94 -8.26
CA ASN A 139 0.45 -6.28 -7.72
C ASN A 139 0.61 -7.34 -8.83
N PHE A 140 -0.20 -7.29 -9.90
CA PHE A 140 -0.03 -8.18 -11.04
C PHE A 140 1.20 -7.83 -11.86
N GLY A 141 1.54 -6.55 -12.00
CA GLY A 141 2.75 -6.12 -12.71
C GLY A 141 4.03 -6.71 -12.11
N ILE A 142 4.13 -6.73 -10.78
CA ILE A 142 5.27 -7.32 -10.05
C ILE A 142 5.35 -8.84 -10.25
N GLN A 143 4.21 -9.51 -10.49
CA GLN A 143 4.15 -10.96 -10.71
C GLN A 143 4.48 -11.38 -12.14
N ILE A 144 4.58 -10.44 -13.10
CA ILE A 144 4.91 -10.74 -14.50
C ILE A 144 6.31 -11.34 -14.64
N PRO A 145 7.39 -10.69 -14.17
CA PRO A 145 8.75 -11.16 -14.43
C PRO A 145 9.03 -12.50 -13.76
N TYR A 146 9.50 -13.45 -14.57
CA TYR A 146 10.06 -14.73 -14.16
C TYR A 146 11.53 -14.71 -14.63
N PHE A 147 12.52 -14.88 -13.74
CA PHE A 147 13.88 -15.13 -14.18
C PHE A 147 14.72 -15.93 -13.19
N THR A 148 15.62 -16.74 -13.75
CA THR A 148 16.68 -17.42 -13.03
C THR A 148 18.04 -17.15 -13.66
N SER A 149 19.06 -17.10 -12.82
CA SER A 149 20.45 -17.09 -13.26
C SER A 149 21.35 -17.63 -12.14
N PRO A 150 22.60 -18.00 -12.47
CA PRO A 150 23.60 -18.38 -11.48
C PRO A 150 23.89 -17.31 -10.42
N VAL A 151 23.60 -16.04 -10.72
CA VAL A 151 23.91 -14.89 -9.86
C VAL A 151 22.70 -14.48 -9.04
N LEU A 152 21.53 -14.40 -9.67
CA LEU A 152 20.28 -13.94 -9.08
C LEU A 152 19.10 -14.66 -9.71
N SER A 153 18.21 -15.17 -8.88
CA SER A 153 16.95 -15.79 -9.30
C SER A 153 15.80 -15.23 -8.48
N PHE A 154 14.65 -15.06 -9.13
CA PHE A 154 13.44 -14.49 -8.55
C PHE A 154 12.19 -15.20 -9.10
N TYR A 155 11.30 -15.66 -8.22
CA TYR A 155 9.90 -15.99 -8.55
C TYR A 155 8.94 -15.53 -7.47
N PHE A 156 7.84 -14.92 -7.85
CA PHE A 156 6.74 -14.64 -6.95
C PHE A 156 5.41 -14.71 -7.71
N HIS A 157 4.56 -15.68 -7.36
CA HIS A 157 3.26 -15.87 -7.99
C HIS A 157 2.19 -15.93 -6.92
N SER A 158 1.10 -15.18 -7.04
CA SER A 158 0.06 -15.13 -6.02
C SER A 158 -1.32 -15.42 -6.60
N GLY A 159 -1.76 -16.67 -6.44
CA GLY A 159 -3.12 -17.15 -6.67
C GLY A 159 -3.20 -18.26 -7.70
N THR A 160 -2.77 -17.99 -8.92
CA THR A 160 -2.61 -18.99 -9.97
C THR A 160 -1.63 -18.46 -10.98
N TYR A 161 -0.88 -19.33 -11.64
CA TYR A 161 0.07 -18.91 -12.66
C TYR A 161 0.22 -19.92 -13.78
N ILE A 162 0.64 -19.39 -14.92
CA ILE A 162 1.17 -20.14 -16.05
C ILE A 162 2.44 -19.40 -16.45
N ASP A 163 3.58 -19.98 -16.10
CA ASP A 163 4.88 -19.42 -16.45
C ASP A 163 5.33 -19.99 -17.77
N LEU A 164 5.77 -19.11 -18.67
CA LEU A 164 6.51 -19.49 -19.86
C LEU A 164 7.90 -18.92 -19.77
N SER A 165 8.92 -19.75 -19.93
CA SER A 165 10.30 -19.31 -19.88
C SER A 165 11.18 -19.94 -20.96
N VAL A 166 12.20 -19.18 -21.34
CA VAL A 166 13.22 -19.55 -22.31
C VAL A 166 14.56 -19.49 -21.60
N GLY A 167 15.24 -20.63 -21.56
CA GLY A 167 16.66 -20.72 -21.20
C GLY A 167 17.54 -20.75 -22.46
N ILE A 168 18.83 -20.94 -22.25
CA ILE A 168 19.83 -20.90 -23.35
C ILE A 168 19.55 -22.00 -24.40
N PHE A 169 19.07 -23.17 -23.97
CA PHE A 169 18.86 -24.33 -24.84
C PHE A 169 17.48 -24.98 -24.70
N ASN A 170 16.59 -24.40 -23.90
CA ASN A 170 15.31 -25.02 -23.57
C ASN A 170 14.18 -23.99 -23.45
N PHE A 171 12.98 -24.44 -23.80
CA PHE A 171 11.73 -23.78 -23.46
C PHE A 171 11.09 -24.56 -22.31
N ASN A 172 10.65 -23.85 -21.28
CA ASN A 172 9.98 -24.45 -20.14
C ASN A 172 8.62 -23.77 -19.93
N TYR A 173 7.67 -24.55 -19.43
CA TYR A 173 6.41 -24.02 -18.94
C TYR A 173 6.09 -24.66 -17.59
N ASN A 174 5.45 -23.90 -16.71
CA ASN A 174 5.00 -24.38 -15.41
C ASN A 174 3.63 -23.78 -15.09
N TYR A 175 2.82 -24.47 -14.30
CA TYR A 175 1.52 -23.96 -13.88
C TYR A 175 1.16 -24.50 -12.50
N LEU A 176 0.44 -23.68 -11.73
CA LEU A 176 -0.06 -24.06 -10.41
C LEU A 176 -1.31 -23.25 -10.09
N LEU A 177 -2.29 -23.91 -9.49
CA LEU A 177 -3.34 -23.23 -8.74
C LEU A 177 -2.89 -23.10 -7.28
N GLY A 178 -2.51 -21.90 -6.87
CA GLY A 178 -1.96 -21.62 -5.55
C GLY A 178 -0.92 -20.50 -5.58
N SER A 179 0.00 -20.53 -4.62
CA SER A 179 1.09 -19.55 -4.55
C SER A 179 2.43 -20.24 -4.37
N SER A 180 3.46 -19.64 -4.95
CA SER A 180 4.85 -20.02 -4.75
C SER A 180 5.72 -18.78 -4.81
N TRP A 181 6.85 -18.85 -4.11
CA TRP A 181 7.90 -17.85 -4.19
C TRP A 181 9.26 -18.53 -4.18
N TYR A 182 10.24 -17.88 -4.78
CA TYR A 182 11.61 -18.33 -4.84
C TYR A 182 12.55 -17.14 -4.94
N PHE A 183 13.66 -17.21 -4.22
CA PHE A 183 14.73 -16.25 -4.37
C PHE A 183 16.06 -16.92 -4.08
N SER A 184 17.06 -16.64 -4.90
CA SER A 184 18.40 -17.17 -4.70
C SER A 184 19.44 -16.17 -5.18
N ILE A 185 20.55 -16.11 -4.45
CA ILE A 185 21.73 -15.33 -4.79
C ILE A 185 22.91 -16.30 -4.88
N LEU A 186 23.73 -16.17 -5.92
CA LEU A 186 24.97 -16.92 -6.13
C LEU A 186 24.80 -18.46 -6.12
N ASN A 187 23.74 -18.98 -6.73
CA ASN A 187 23.55 -20.41 -6.90
C ASN A 187 23.96 -20.88 -8.29
N ARG A 188 25.17 -21.45 -8.39
CA ARG A 188 25.80 -21.87 -9.66
C ARG A 188 25.09 -23.02 -10.38
N GLU A 189 24.22 -23.75 -9.69
CA GLU A 189 23.52 -24.90 -10.24
C GLU A 189 22.26 -24.50 -11.03
N ILE A 190 21.81 -23.25 -10.87
CA ILE A 190 20.60 -22.76 -11.52
C ILE A 190 20.93 -22.29 -12.95
N PRO A 191 20.31 -22.89 -13.99
CA PRO A 191 20.49 -22.42 -15.35
C PRO A 191 19.84 -21.05 -15.55
N PHE A 192 20.39 -20.29 -16.49
CA PHE A 192 19.78 -19.04 -16.92
C PHE A 192 18.44 -19.32 -17.61
N ALA A 193 17.38 -18.63 -17.18
CA ALA A 193 16.10 -18.59 -17.86
C ALA A 193 15.43 -17.22 -17.66
N LEU A 194 14.72 -16.77 -18.69
CA LEU A 194 13.86 -15.58 -18.65
C LEU A 194 12.46 -15.99 -19.05
N GLY A 195 11.46 -15.46 -18.39
CA GLY A 195 10.08 -15.82 -18.63
C GLY A 195 9.09 -14.81 -18.12
N ILE A 196 7.82 -15.18 -18.26
CA ILE A 196 6.69 -14.38 -17.80
C ILE A 196 5.61 -15.27 -17.18
N ASN A 197 4.93 -14.75 -16.15
CA ASN A 197 3.66 -15.28 -15.70
C ASN A 197 2.54 -14.74 -16.59
N LEU A 198 2.01 -15.60 -17.47
CA LEU A 198 0.97 -15.23 -18.43
C LEU A 198 -0.33 -14.77 -17.77
N ILE A 199 -0.74 -15.42 -16.67
CA ILE A 199 -1.98 -15.03 -15.98
C ILE A 199 -1.85 -13.62 -15.44
N ALA A 200 -0.72 -13.32 -14.79
CA ALA A 200 -0.45 -11.98 -14.27
C ALA A 200 -0.41 -10.94 -15.39
N LEU A 201 0.22 -11.25 -16.52
CA LEU A 201 0.27 -10.36 -17.68
C LEU A 201 -1.13 -10.07 -18.25
N ILE A 202 -1.97 -11.09 -18.42
CA ILE A 202 -3.33 -10.93 -18.95
C ILE A 202 -4.17 -10.05 -18.02
N ILE A 203 -4.16 -10.34 -16.71
CA ILE A 203 -4.93 -9.58 -15.73
C ILE A 203 -4.42 -8.13 -15.66
N PHE A 204 -3.09 -7.93 -15.66
CA PHE A 204 -2.46 -6.62 -15.70
C PHE A 204 -2.96 -5.80 -16.89
N ILE A 205 -2.93 -6.36 -18.11
CA ILE A 205 -3.39 -5.68 -19.32
C ILE A 205 -4.88 -5.33 -19.24
N ILE A 206 -5.72 -6.26 -18.76
CA ILE A 206 -7.16 -6.01 -18.66
C ILE A 206 -7.45 -4.90 -17.64
N LEU A 207 -6.84 -4.94 -16.46
CA LEU A 207 -7.03 -3.92 -15.43
C LEU A 207 -6.50 -2.56 -15.87
N ASP A 208 -5.33 -2.49 -16.53
CA ASP A 208 -4.79 -1.24 -17.08
C ASP A 208 -5.73 -0.63 -18.13
N ARG A 209 -6.32 -1.46 -19.00
CA ARG A 209 -7.32 -1.01 -19.98
C ARG A 209 -8.61 -0.52 -19.31
N ILE A 210 -9.12 -1.24 -18.31
CA ILE A 210 -10.28 -0.82 -17.52
C ILE A 210 -9.98 0.51 -16.84
N SER A 211 -8.80 0.63 -16.23
CA SER A 211 -8.36 1.85 -15.57
C SER A 211 -8.36 3.05 -16.53
N LYS A 212 -7.81 2.89 -17.73
CA LYS A 212 -7.77 3.98 -18.72
C LYS A 212 -9.15 4.37 -19.26
N ARG A 213 -10.08 3.42 -19.41
CA ARG A 213 -11.41 3.66 -19.96
C ARG A 213 -12.38 4.28 -18.97
N ASN A 214 -12.29 3.89 -17.70
CA ASN A 214 -13.32 4.19 -16.69
C ASN A 214 -12.88 5.28 -15.71
N LYS A 215 -11.80 6.01 -16.01
CA LYS A 215 -11.39 7.21 -15.27
C LYS A 215 -12.41 8.32 -15.49
N ILE A 216 -13.17 8.64 -14.45
CA ILE A 216 -14.01 9.83 -14.43
C ILE A 216 -13.08 11.02 -14.17
N GLY A 217 -12.94 11.91 -15.17
CA GLY A 217 -12.23 13.19 -15.02
C GLY A 217 -10.91 13.38 -15.78
N SER A 218 -10.58 12.57 -16.80
CA SER A 218 -9.39 12.82 -17.65
C SER A 218 -9.66 13.56 -18.97
N ASN A 219 -10.89 14.04 -19.19
CA ASN A 219 -11.27 14.88 -20.31
C ASN A 219 -12.05 16.10 -19.80
N SER A 220 -11.34 17.07 -19.23
CA SER A 220 -11.81 18.46 -19.08
C SER A 220 -10.62 19.38 -19.23
#